data_AF-A0A9Q9CZH5-F1
#
_entry.id   AF-A0A9Q9CZH5-F1
#
_cell.length_a   1.000
_cell.length_b   1.000
_cell.length_c   1.000
_cell.angle_alpha   90.00
_cell.angle_beta   90.00
_cell.angle_gamma   90.00
#
_symmetry.space_group_name_H-M   'P 1'
#
loop_
_entity.id
_entity.type
_entity.pdbx_description
1 polymer ?
#
loop_
_entity_poly.entity_id
_entity_poly.type
_entity_poly.pdbx_seq_one_letter_code
_entity_poly.pdbx_strand_id
1 'polypeptide(L)'
;MKLLTKLFGIITNRLQQCVFNKLKELHALLDSKVADTYVVWCPEKISEYTSGDSNSYEALLEAEAKLNGSISSYVTTTNIEMIMEMVYNETNIPCTYHKIN
;
A
#
# COMPACT_ATOMS: atom_id res chain seq x y z
N MET A 1 -35.12 -30.75 -27.91
CA MET A 1 -35.22 -29.63 -26.95
C MET A 1 -34.66 -29.90 -25.55
N LYS A 2 -34.92 -31.07 -24.91
CA LYS A 2 -34.47 -31.37 -23.53
C LYS A 2 -32.94 -31.51 -23.31
N LEU A 3 -32.17 -31.81 -24.37
CA LEU A 3 -30.71 -32.01 -24.27
C LEU A 3 -29.94 -30.68 -24.18
N LEU A 4 -30.37 -29.68 -24.95
CA LEU A 4 -29.75 -28.34 -24.99
C LEU A 4 -29.85 -27.62 -23.66
N THR A 5 -31.00 -27.73 -22.98
CA THR A 5 -31.22 -27.12 -21.66
C THR A 5 -30.33 -27.73 -20.58
N LYS A 6 -30.09 -29.06 -20.63
CA LYS A 6 -29.15 -29.73 -19.73
C LYS A 6 -27.71 -29.31 -20.01
N LEU A 7 -27.31 -29.21 -21.28
CA LEU A 7 -25.97 -28.80 -21.66
C LEU A 7 -25.67 -27.36 -21.21
N PHE A 8 -26.63 -26.46 -21.41
CA PHE A 8 -26.52 -25.07 -20.98
C PHE A 8 -26.36 -24.94 -19.46
N GLY A 9 -27.16 -25.70 -18.69
CA GLY A 9 -27.05 -25.74 -17.23
C GLY A 9 -25.71 -26.28 -16.71
N ILE A 10 -25.08 -27.23 -17.42
CA ILE A 10 -23.75 -27.74 -17.05
C ILE A 10 -22.68 -26.68 -17.31
N ILE A 11 -22.77 -25.99 -18.46
CA ILE A 11 -21.80 -24.96 -18.85
C ILE A 11 -21.85 -23.77 -17.88
N THR A 12 -23.05 -23.28 -17.54
CA THR A 12 -23.20 -22.16 -16.60
C THR A 12 -22.68 -22.51 -15.20
N ASN A 13 -22.97 -23.72 -14.72
CA ASN A 13 -22.51 -24.16 -13.40
C ASN A 13 -20.97 -24.32 -13.34
N ARG A 14 -20.35 -24.86 -14.40
CA ARG A 14 -18.88 -24.93 -14.51
C ARG A 14 -18.22 -23.56 -14.58
N LEU A 15 -18.81 -22.61 -15.30
CA LEU A 15 -18.33 -21.23 -15.36
C LEU A 15 -18.43 -20.54 -14.00
N GLN A 16 -19.57 -20.68 -13.30
CA GLN A 16 -19.73 -20.14 -11.95
C GLN A 16 -18.69 -20.73 -10.98
N GLN A 17 -18.46 -22.04 -11.03
CA GLN A 17 -17.44 -22.69 -10.21
C GLN A 17 -16.02 -22.17 -10.53
N CYS A 18 -15.71 -21.97 -11.81
CA CYS A 18 -14.42 -21.43 -12.24
C CYS A 18 -14.18 -20.00 -11.70
N VAL A 19 -15.19 -19.14 -11.79
CA VAL A 19 -15.13 -17.76 -11.24
C VAL A 19 -14.94 -17.79 -9.73
N PHE A 20 -15.69 -18.63 -9.02
CA PHE A 20 -15.60 -18.75 -7.57
C PHE A 20 -14.22 -19.24 -7.11
N ASN A 21 -13.62 -20.21 -7.81
CA ASN A 21 -12.29 -20.70 -7.50
C ASN A 21 -11.22 -19.61 -7.70
N LYS A 22 -11.29 -18.86 -8.79
CA LYS A 22 -10.38 -17.71 -9.03
C LYS A 22 -10.49 -16.64 -7.95
N LEU A 23 -11.71 -16.34 -7.49
CA LEU A 23 -11.92 -15.37 -6.40
C LEU A 23 -11.29 -15.84 -5.09
N LYS A 24 -11.37 -17.15 -4.77
CA LYS A 24 -10.70 -17.72 -3.59
C LYS A 24 -9.18 -17.63 -3.68
N GLU A 25 -8.61 -17.94 -4.83
CA GLU A 25 -7.17 -17.82 -5.06
C GLU A 25 -6.70 -16.37 -4.88
N LEU A 26 -7.47 -15.41 -5.40
CA LEU A 26 -7.17 -13.99 -5.24
C LEU A 26 -7.22 -13.54 -3.77
N HIS A 27 -8.22 -14.04 -3.00
CA HIS A 27 -8.34 -13.75 -1.57
C HIS A 27 -7.15 -14.30 -0.78
N ALA A 28 -6.78 -15.56 -1.04
CA ALA A 28 -5.64 -16.19 -0.39
C ALA A 28 -4.31 -15.46 -0.71
N LEU A 29 -4.16 -14.95 -1.93
CA LEU A 29 -3.01 -14.13 -2.29
C LEU A 29 -3.00 -12.79 -1.54
N LEU A 30 -4.16 -12.15 -1.38
CA LEU A 30 -4.29 -10.91 -0.62
C LEU A 30 -3.97 -11.12 0.87
N ASP A 31 -4.46 -12.21 1.45
CA ASP A 31 -4.20 -12.60 2.84
C ASP A 31 -2.73 -13.01 3.07
N SER A 32 -2.06 -13.48 2.01
CA SER A 32 -0.64 -13.86 2.04
C SER A 32 0.33 -12.70 1.89
N LYS A 33 -0.16 -11.48 1.63
CA LYS A 33 0.74 -10.32 1.47
C LYS A 33 1.37 -9.99 2.82
N VAL A 34 2.67 -10.23 2.93
CA VAL A 34 3.45 -9.87 4.11
C VAL A 34 3.44 -8.35 4.25
N ALA A 35 3.14 -7.87 5.45
CA ALA A 35 3.20 -6.44 5.74
C ALA A 35 4.67 -5.99 5.72
N ASP A 36 4.94 -4.94 4.95
CA ASP A 36 6.25 -4.30 4.90
C ASP A 36 6.29 -3.14 5.90
N THR A 37 7.48 -2.80 6.37
CA THR A 37 7.68 -1.63 7.25
C THR A 37 8.24 -0.46 6.45
N TYR A 38 7.67 0.71 6.66
CA TYR A 38 8.02 1.95 5.99
C TYR A 38 8.35 3.03 7.02
N VAL A 39 9.25 3.95 6.66
CA VAL A 39 9.41 5.23 7.34
C VAL A 39 8.67 6.27 6.52
N VAL A 40 7.83 7.05 7.19
CA VAL A 40 6.99 8.09 6.58
C VAL A 40 7.38 9.43 7.17
N TRP A 41 7.43 10.47 6.33
CA TRP A 41 7.71 11.84 6.77
C TRP A 41 7.05 12.87 5.86
N CYS A 42 6.99 14.12 6.34
CA CYS A 42 6.51 15.27 5.58
C CYS A 42 7.72 16.02 4.97
N PRO A 43 7.87 16.04 3.63
CA PRO A 43 8.98 16.74 2.97
C PRO A 43 9.07 18.23 3.31
N GLU A 44 7.94 18.91 3.49
CA GLU A 44 7.91 20.33 3.86
C GLU A 44 8.65 20.56 5.19
N LYS A 45 8.38 19.74 6.20
CA LYS A 45 9.09 19.80 7.48
C LYS A 45 10.58 19.48 7.34
N ILE A 46 10.95 18.54 6.46
CA ILE A 46 12.35 18.20 6.22
C ILE A 46 13.13 19.37 5.58
N SER A 47 12.48 20.10 4.66
CA SER A 47 13.10 21.22 3.96
C SER A 47 13.55 22.37 4.87
N GLU A 48 13.00 22.45 6.10
CA GLU A 48 13.45 23.43 7.11
C GLU A 48 14.85 23.13 7.66
N TYR A 49 15.30 21.87 7.57
CA TYR A 49 16.53 21.39 8.22
C TYR A 49 17.61 20.94 7.24
N THR A 50 17.28 20.71 5.96
CA THR A 50 18.24 20.28 4.93
C THR A 50 18.15 21.15 3.67
N SER A 51 19.28 21.26 2.97
CA SER A 51 19.37 21.85 1.63
C SER A 51 19.27 20.80 0.51
N GLY A 52 19.13 19.52 0.86
CA GLY A 52 18.98 18.40 -0.08
C GLY A 52 17.55 18.23 -0.58
N ASP A 53 17.31 17.15 -1.34
CA ASP A 53 15.95 16.76 -1.74
C ASP A 53 15.18 16.24 -0.52
N SER A 54 14.21 17.00 -0.04
CA SER A 54 13.38 16.67 1.12
C SER A 54 12.54 15.39 0.95
N ASN A 55 12.46 14.84 -0.26
CA ASN A 55 11.83 13.55 -0.53
C ASN A 55 12.79 12.36 -0.41
N SER A 56 14.08 12.60 -0.25
CA SER A 56 15.10 11.56 -0.09
C SER A 56 15.20 11.09 1.36
N TYR A 57 15.53 9.81 1.54
CA TYR A 57 15.72 9.23 2.87
C TYR A 57 16.97 9.80 3.55
N GLU A 58 17.99 10.14 2.78
CA GLU A 58 19.22 10.77 3.25
C GLU A 58 18.95 12.16 3.85
N ALA A 59 18.09 12.96 3.22
CA ALA A 59 17.66 14.26 3.74
C ALA A 59 16.89 14.14 5.06
N LEU A 60 16.07 13.09 5.21
CA LEU A 60 15.43 12.78 6.48
C LEU A 60 16.46 12.50 7.58
N LEU A 61 17.43 11.62 7.32
CA LEU A 61 18.47 11.27 8.29
C LEU A 61 19.29 12.50 8.71
N GLU A 62 19.63 13.37 7.75
CA GLU A 62 20.31 14.63 8.03
C GLU A 62 19.46 15.56 8.92
N ALA A 63 18.18 15.70 8.61
CA ALA A 63 17.26 16.54 9.37
C ALA A 63 17.08 16.05 10.81
N GLU A 64 16.88 14.74 11.01
CA GLU A 64 16.77 14.15 12.35
C GLU A 64 18.07 14.29 13.15
N ALA A 65 19.23 14.14 12.49
CA ALA A 65 20.53 14.37 13.12
C ALA A 65 20.72 15.83 13.57
N LYS A 66 20.32 16.80 12.74
CA LYS A 66 20.39 18.24 13.06
C LYS A 66 19.44 18.63 14.20
N LEU A 67 18.23 18.07 14.19
CA LEU A 67 17.23 18.28 15.25
C LEU A 67 17.56 17.54 16.54
N ASN A 68 18.46 16.55 16.48
CA ASN A 68 18.68 15.59 17.56
C ASN A 68 17.36 14.96 18.05
N GLY A 69 16.52 14.52 17.11
CA GLY A 69 15.20 13.98 17.39
C GLY A 69 14.50 13.42 16.15
N SER A 70 13.44 12.65 16.37
CA SER A 70 12.68 12.02 15.29
C SER A 70 11.57 12.93 14.77
N ILE A 71 11.49 13.07 13.45
CA ILE A 71 10.40 13.78 12.76
C ILE A 71 9.77 12.93 11.65
N SER A 72 10.10 11.65 11.64
CA SER A 72 9.47 10.59 10.86
C SER A 72 8.59 9.67 11.73
N SER A 73 7.88 8.74 11.10
CA SER A 73 7.08 7.71 11.77
C SER A 73 7.18 6.37 11.04
N TYR A 74 7.18 5.27 11.79
CA TYR A 74 7.20 3.92 11.23
C TYR A 74 5.78 3.42 11.00
N VAL A 75 5.53 2.84 9.82
CA VAL A 75 4.24 2.28 9.43
C VAL A 75 4.44 0.88 8.88
N THR A 76 3.80 -0.11 9.48
CA THR A 76 3.78 -1.49 8.97
C THR A 76 2.45 -1.76 8.27
N THR A 77 2.48 -2.05 6.97
CA THR A 77 1.27 -2.22 6.16
C THR A 77 1.53 -3.03 4.89
N THR A 78 0.47 -3.62 4.34
CA THR A 78 0.49 -4.30 3.02
C THR A 78 0.21 -3.34 1.85
N ASN A 79 -0.21 -2.11 2.17
CA ASN A 79 -0.56 -1.06 1.20
C ASN A 79 -0.26 0.34 1.77
N ILE A 80 0.96 0.81 1.57
CA ILE A 80 1.41 2.14 2.04
C ILE A 80 0.76 3.29 1.27
N GLU A 81 0.48 3.11 -0.02
CA GLU A 81 -0.15 4.13 -0.86
C GLU A 81 -1.53 4.54 -0.35
N MET A 82 -2.33 3.56 0.07
CA MET A 82 -3.64 3.82 0.69
C MET A 82 -3.50 4.66 1.97
N ILE A 83 -2.48 4.39 2.79
CA ILE A 83 -2.23 5.17 4.00
C ILE A 83 -1.81 6.60 3.64
N MET A 84 -0.96 6.78 2.63
CA MET A 84 -0.54 8.12 2.18
C MET A 84 -1.71 8.93 1.65
N GLU A 85 -2.57 8.31 0.84
CA GLU A 85 -3.78 8.94 0.32
C GLU A 85 -4.74 9.34 1.46
N MET A 86 -4.96 8.46 2.44
CA MET A 86 -5.80 8.76 3.60
C MET A 86 -5.26 9.94 4.42
N VAL A 87 -3.95 9.97 4.69
CA VAL A 87 -3.32 11.07 5.41
C VAL A 87 -3.47 12.38 4.64
N TYR A 88 -3.22 12.36 3.32
CA TYR A 88 -3.37 13.54 2.49
C TYR A 88 -4.83 14.04 2.46
N ASN A 89 -5.80 13.14 2.31
CA ASN A 89 -7.21 13.51 2.26
C ASN A 89 -7.71 14.13 3.57
N GLU A 90 -7.19 13.69 4.72
CA GLU A 90 -7.58 14.22 6.03
C GLU A 90 -6.86 15.53 6.38
N THR A 91 -5.58 15.64 6.01
CA THR A 91 -4.70 16.72 6.50
C THR A 91 -4.34 17.76 5.45
N ASN A 92 -4.50 17.44 4.16
CA ASN A 92 -3.93 18.16 3.01
C ASN A 92 -2.41 18.31 3.05
N ILE A 93 -1.70 17.49 3.86
CA ILE A 93 -0.25 17.52 3.96
C ILE A 93 0.32 16.39 3.09
N PRO A 94 1.16 16.70 2.08
CA PRO A 94 1.84 15.66 1.31
C PRO A 94 2.90 14.98 2.19
N CYS A 95 2.80 13.66 2.30
CA CYS A 95 3.81 12.82 2.93
C CYS A 95 4.52 11.97 1.88
N THR A 96 5.74 11.56 2.18
CA THR A 96 6.50 10.58 1.41
C THR A 96 6.95 9.45 2.32
N TYR A 97 7.47 8.38 1.74
CA TYR A 97 7.88 7.20 2.49
C TYR A 97 9.08 6.47 1.88
N HIS A 98 9.76 5.67 2.71
CA HIS A 98 10.84 4.77 2.32
C HIS A 98 10.62 3.39 2.94
N LYS A 99 10.76 2.33 2.15
CA LYS A 99 10.64 0.95 2.64
C LYS A 99 11.91 0.55 3.41
N ILE A 100 11.74 0.04 4.62
CA ILE A 100 12.83 -0.58 5.38
C ILE A 100 12.83 -2.07 5.07
N ASN A 101 14.00 -2.58 4.68
CA ASN A 101 14.25 -4.01 4.48
C ASN A 101 14.49 -4.73 5.81
#